data_AF-A0A445C390-F1
#
_entry.id   AF-A0A445C390-F1
#
_cell.length_a   1.000
_cell.length_b   1.000
_cell.length_c   1.000
_cell.angle_alpha   90.00
_cell.angle_beta   90.00
_cell.angle_gamma   90.00
#
_symmetry.space_group_name_H-M   'P 1'
#
loop_
_entity.id
_entity.type
_entity.pdbx_description
1 polymer ?
#
loop_
_entity_poly.entity_id
_entity_poly.type
_entity_poly.pdbx_seq_one_letter_code
_entity_poly.pdbx_strand_id
1 'polypeptide(L)'
;MFPIPRILFFFDVLLLLLLPFFGESNNSSLESDPFFNFLSAIDPKNVLNISNSNVIIGSSPCLVNLNNNNNNNNGVIIIRCNKNATNIVEIRLENLNLSGTIDADSLCKLQELRALSLANNNIKGKIPHSILHCTRLMYLNLTRNQLSGNVPSRSLAKLKFLKKLDISNNNFIHGVIQIKHEFIKGSIVNSSPQSSVSSNNDTSNNGSSSSSSSSSFPIISMKLLIPLILGLVILLVSLIFAFKKLPKLCREGIIKVLRSHQVSPSQKSITSDQMVKKGGLEDSPSLGLVFFVEKEERFTMEELLRAAADLRSESFCSSLYKVKLNNVENNVQYYAVKRLKNVQVSCEDEFGETLRKISKLKHPNILPLVGYRSTSEEKLVIYKYQTNGSLLNLLNDYIAGRKHFPWKLRLSIACGIARGMAFIYRKKLNNNNKEEEDDSIIPHGNLKPSNILLNENNEPLISEHGLTKFMDPNRSGFLLSSQGYTAPEKCISEKSDVYSFGVILLELLTGKSIEKSRIDLARWVRSMVREEWTGEVFDKKVGPNEHQWAFPILNVALTCVTRFQENRPTMGEILERIEEVMDEQEHQEQIASSRCCSNGSKDCCSLHKIIPDTWDSPGSNY
;
A
#
# COMPACT_ATOMS: atom_id res chain seq x y z
N MET A 1 22.49 -29.71 -70.76
CA MET A 1 21.46 -30.76 -70.60
C MET A 1 20.85 -30.64 -69.21
N PHE A 2 19.67 -30.01 -69.10
CA PHE A 2 18.73 -30.01 -67.95
C PHE A 2 19.25 -29.53 -66.56
N PRO A 3 18.36 -29.02 -65.67
CA PRO A 3 18.62 -27.72 -65.06
C PRO A 3 18.50 -27.67 -63.53
N ILE A 4 18.96 -26.56 -62.96
CA ILE A 4 18.57 -26.10 -61.62
C ILE A 4 17.18 -25.48 -61.74
N PRO A 5 16.12 -26.09 -61.17
CA PRO A 5 15.35 -25.36 -60.15
C PRO A 5 14.60 -26.27 -59.15
N ARG A 6 15.06 -26.37 -57.89
CA ARG A 6 14.23 -26.90 -56.77
C ARG A 6 14.36 -26.18 -55.41
N ILE A 7 15.32 -25.27 -55.24
CA ILE A 7 15.57 -24.63 -53.94
C ILE A 7 14.82 -23.29 -53.78
N LEU A 8 14.64 -22.51 -54.86
CA LEU A 8 13.84 -21.28 -54.81
C LEU A 8 12.35 -21.55 -54.56
N PHE A 9 11.80 -22.59 -55.20
CA PHE A 9 10.38 -22.97 -55.03
C PHE A 9 10.01 -23.32 -53.58
N PHE A 10 10.96 -23.81 -52.77
CA PHE A 10 10.71 -24.07 -51.35
C PHE A 10 10.66 -22.80 -50.51
N PHE A 11 11.42 -21.76 -50.85
CA PHE A 11 11.35 -20.47 -50.17
C PHE A 11 10.09 -19.70 -50.57
N ASP A 12 9.72 -19.68 -51.85
CA ASP A 12 8.51 -18.99 -52.30
C ASP A 12 7.23 -19.65 -51.77
N VAL A 13 7.17 -20.99 -51.75
CA VAL A 13 6.03 -21.73 -51.14
C VAL A 13 6.01 -21.58 -49.62
N LEU A 14 7.16 -21.52 -48.94
CA LEU A 14 7.21 -21.24 -47.49
C LEU A 14 6.76 -19.79 -47.18
N LEU A 15 7.10 -18.83 -48.05
CA LEU A 15 6.66 -17.44 -47.91
C LEU A 15 5.15 -17.32 -48.18
N LEU A 16 4.62 -17.97 -49.22
CA LEU A 16 3.19 -18.04 -49.53
C LEU A 16 2.37 -18.77 -48.44
N LEU A 17 2.93 -19.79 -47.79
CA LEU A 17 2.32 -20.44 -46.61
C LEU A 17 2.40 -19.59 -45.34
N LEU A 18 3.21 -18.53 -45.33
CA LEU A 18 3.29 -17.53 -44.25
C LEU A 18 2.54 -16.22 -44.57
N LEU A 19 2.04 -16.03 -45.80
CA LEU A 19 1.14 -14.92 -46.12
C LEU A 19 -0.20 -14.91 -45.36
N PRO A 20 -0.75 -16.02 -44.81
CA PRO A 20 -1.86 -15.94 -43.84
C PRO A 20 -1.44 -15.40 -42.46
N PHE A 21 -0.13 -15.33 -42.18
CA PHE A 21 0.43 -14.80 -40.91
C PHE A 21 0.94 -13.36 -41.04
N PHE A 22 1.19 -12.87 -42.25
CA PHE A 22 1.34 -11.44 -42.54
C PHE A 22 0.04 -10.86 -43.07
N GLY A 23 -1.01 -10.94 -42.24
CA GLY A 23 -2.16 -10.06 -42.36
C GLY A 23 -1.72 -8.60 -42.27
N GLU A 24 -2.34 -7.75 -43.08
CA GLU A 24 -1.92 -6.37 -43.30
C GLU A 24 -1.89 -5.54 -42.02
N SER A 25 -1.06 -4.49 -42.06
CA SER A 25 -0.86 -3.54 -40.97
C SER A 25 -2.15 -2.77 -40.62
N ASN A 26 -2.90 -3.29 -39.66
CA ASN A 26 -3.81 -2.52 -38.83
C ASN A 26 -3.48 -2.84 -37.36
N ASN A 27 -2.78 -1.94 -36.68
CA ASN A 27 -2.45 -2.05 -35.26
C ASN A 27 -3.68 -1.78 -34.37
N SER A 28 -4.75 -2.55 -34.56
CA SER A 28 -5.75 -2.73 -33.52
C SER A 28 -5.14 -3.57 -32.41
N SER A 29 -5.26 -3.10 -31.16
CA SER A 29 -4.73 -3.87 -30.02
C SER A 29 -5.43 -5.23 -29.92
N LEU A 30 -4.66 -6.29 -29.64
CA LEU A 30 -5.14 -7.68 -29.52
C LEU A 30 -6.32 -7.89 -28.54
N GLU A 31 -6.54 -6.93 -27.63
CA GLU A 31 -7.62 -6.94 -26.64
C GLU A 31 -8.85 -6.09 -27.01
N SER A 32 -8.84 -5.38 -28.15
CA SER A 32 -9.94 -4.51 -28.64
C SER A 32 -11.26 -5.26 -28.75
N ASP A 33 -11.33 -6.21 -29.68
CA ASP A 33 -12.59 -6.85 -30.03
C ASP A 33 -13.16 -7.70 -28.88
N PRO A 34 -12.34 -8.46 -28.10
CA PRO A 34 -12.82 -9.12 -26.90
C PRO A 34 -13.37 -8.15 -25.84
N PHE A 35 -12.78 -6.96 -25.69
CA PHE A 35 -13.27 -5.96 -24.75
C PHE A 35 -14.63 -5.40 -25.18
N PHE A 36 -14.78 -4.98 -26.44
CA PHE A 36 -16.06 -4.42 -26.93
C PHE A 36 -17.17 -5.45 -27.06
N ASN A 37 -16.85 -6.71 -27.38
CA ASN A 37 -17.82 -7.80 -27.33
C ASN A 37 -18.33 -8.03 -25.89
N PHE A 38 -17.42 -8.01 -24.90
CA PHE A 38 -17.81 -8.10 -23.49
C PHE A 38 -18.69 -6.92 -23.05
N LEU A 39 -18.32 -5.68 -23.40
CA LEU A 39 -19.14 -4.50 -23.09
C LEU A 39 -20.53 -4.58 -23.72
N SER A 40 -20.62 -4.97 -25.00
CA SER A 40 -21.89 -5.13 -25.72
C SER A 40 -22.80 -6.20 -25.09
N ALA A 41 -22.21 -7.27 -24.52
CA ALA A 41 -22.96 -8.32 -23.84
C ALA A 41 -23.56 -7.86 -22.50
N ILE A 42 -22.87 -7.00 -21.74
CA ILE A 42 -23.36 -6.47 -20.45
C ILE A 42 -24.21 -5.21 -20.60
N ASP A 43 -24.04 -4.45 -21.68
CA ASP A 43 -24.77 -3.22 -21.99
C ASP A 43 -25.46 -3.23 -23.39
N PRO A 44 -26.39 -4.16 -23.65
CA PRO A 44 -27.16 -4.19 -24.90
C PRO A 44 -28.15 -3.01 -25.05
N LYS A 45 -28.24 -2.14 -24.04
CA LYS A 45 -29.01 -0.88 -24.10
C LYS A 45 -28.15 0.34 -24.40
N ASN A 46 -26.83 0.17 -24.51
CA ASN A 46 -25.87 1.25 -24.78
C ASN A 46 -25.97 2.42 -23.77
N VAL A 47 -26.22 2.12 -22.49
CA VAL A 47 -26.22 3.08 -21.38
C VAL A 47 -24.86 3.78 -21.24
N LEU A 48 -23.78 3.06 -21.56
CA LEU A 48 -22.41 3.57 -21.61
C LEU A 48 -22.12 4.46 -22.83
N ASN A 49 -23.06 4.58 -23.79
CA ASN A 49 -22.97 5.42 -24.98
C ASN A 49 -21.70 5.19 -25.83
N ILE A 50 -21.24 3.93 -25.91
CA ILE A 50 -19.99 3.53 -26.56
C ILE A 50 -20.08 3.69 -28.10
N SER A 51 -21.28 3.63 -28.65
CA SER A 51 -21.51 3.65 -30.11
C SER A 51 -21.29 5.00 -30.81
N ASN A 52 -21.18 6.12 -30.08
CA ASN A 52 -21.22 7.48 -30.66
C ASN A 52 -19.86 8.16 -30.81
N SER A 53 -18.78 7.56 -30.32
CA SER A 53 -17.43 7.99 -30.66
C SER A 53 -16.98 7.33 -31.98
N ASN A 54 -16.88 8.12 -33.05
CA ASN A 54 -16.49 7.71 -34.41
C ASN A 54 -15.02 7.23 -34.55
N VAL A 55 -14.45 6.58 -33.53
CA VAL A 55 -13.06 6.09 -33.49
C VAL A 55 -12.97 4.73 -32.75
N ILE A 56 -14.03 3.91 -32.76
CA ILE A 56 -14.05 2.60 -32.07
C ILE A 56 -14.26 1.43 -33.04
N ILE A 57 -13.33 1.30 -33.99
CA ILE A 57 -12.84 -0.01 -34.47
C ILE A 57 -11.33 0.16 -34.67
N GLY A 58 -10.53 -0.38 -33.76
CA GLY A 58 -9.05 -0.38 -33.86
C GLY A 58 -8.28 0.50 -32.86
N SER A 59 -8.95 1.31 -32.05
CA SER A 59 -8.33 2.02 -30.92
C SER A 59 -8.04 1.07 -29.74
N SER A 60 -6.93 1.27 -29.03
CA SER A 60 -6.63 0.50 -27.80
C SER A 60 -7.72 0.72 -26.74
N PRO A 61 -8.25 -0.33 -26.07
CA PRO A 61 -9.16 -0.21 -24.92
C PRO A 61 -8.67 0.72 -23.82
N CYS A 62 -7.35 0.88 -23.70
CA CYS A 62 -6.70 1.76 -22.72
C CYS A 62 -6.79 3.26 -23.06
N LEU A 63 -7.28 3.60 -24.25
CA LEU A 63 -7.52 4.98 -24.70
C LEU A 63 -9.02 5.31 -24.78
N VAL A 64 -9.89 4.37 -24.41
CA VAL A 64 -11.35 4.56 -24.44
C VAL A 64 -11.79 5.44 -23.28
N ASN A 65 -12.08 6.69 -23.57
CA ASN A 65 -12.59 7.63 -22.59
C ASN A 65 -14.11 7.44 -22.39
N LEU A 66 -14.49 6.55 -21.46
CA LEU A 66 -15.89 6.36 -21.04
C LEU A 66 -16.38 7.47 -20.07
N ASN A 67 -16.09 8.74 -20.38
CA ASN A 67 -16.66 9.88 -19.68
C ASN A 67 -18.07 10.17 -20.20
N ASN A 68 -19.08 9.57 -19.57
CA ASN A 68 -20.47 9.98 -19.81
C ASN A 68 -20.87 11.08 -18.82
N ASN A 69 -20.80 12.33 -19.27
CA ASN A 69 -21.50 13.44 -18.65
C ASN A 69 -23.01 13.17 -18.76
N ASN A 70 -23.67 12.73 -17.68
CA ASN A 70 -25.10 12.94 -17.45
C ASN A 70 -25.52 12.56 -16.01
N ASN A 71 -25.47 13.56 -15.14
CA ASN A 71 -26.36 13.86 -14.01
C ASN A 71 -27.16 12.70 -13.33
N ASN A 72 -26.96 12.60 -12.00
CA ASN A 72 -27.84 12.05 -10.96
C ASN A 72 -27.62 10.62 -10.43
N ASN A 73 -26.75 9.79 -11.02
CA ASN A 73 -26.43 8.47 -10.45
C ASN A 73 -24.93 8.36 -10.09
N ASN A 74 -24.63 7.86 -8.87
CA ASN A 74 -23.27 7.64 -8.35
C ASN A 74 -22.58 6.41 -8.99
N GLY A 75 -22.55 6.38 -10.33
CA GLY A 75 -21.93 5.34 -11.14
C GLY A 75 -20.41 5.34 -11.06
N VAL A 76 -19.81 4.15 -11.04
CA VAL A 76 -18.36 3.95 -11.05
C VAL A 76 -17.96 3.28 -12.36
N ILE A 77 -17.28 4.02 -13.23
CA ILE A 77 -16.61 3.51 -14.44
C ILE A 77 -15.10 3.59 -14.21
N ILE A 78 -14.43 2.44 -14.14
CA ILE A 78 -12.97 2.35 -14.04
C ILE A 78 -12.49 1.27 -15.00
N ILE A 79 -11.72 1.68 -16.02
CA ILE A 79 -10.92 0.78 -16.84
C ILE A 79 -9.46 1.12 -16.55
N ARG A 80 -8.73 0.19 -15.92
CA ARG A 80 -7.29 0.38 -15.64
C ARG A 80 -6.50 -0.55 -16.53
N CYS A 81 -5.54 0.01 -17.26
CA CYS A 81 -4.56 -0.77 -18.00
C CYS A 81 -3.24 -0.94 -17.24
N ASN A 82 -2.36 -1.79 -17.78
CA ASN A 82 -1.00 -1.95 -17.31
C ASN A 82 -0.15 -0.69 -17.57
N LYS A 83 1.08 -0.65 -17.03
CA LYS A 83 1.99 0.52 -17.14
C LYS A 83 2.28 0.96 -18.59
N ASN A 84 2.08 0.08 -19.57
CA ASN A 84 2.37 0.34 -20.98
C ASN A 84 1.11 0.73 -21.79
N ALA A 85 -0.07 0.80 -21.16
CA ALA A 85 -1.36 1.03 -21.81
C ALA A 85 -1.68 0.03 -22.96
N THR A 86 -1.19 -1.21 -22.86
CA THR A 86 -1.38 -2.27 -23.87
C THR A 86 -2.44 -3.29 -23.52
N ASN A 87 -2.69 -3.53 -22.22
CA ASN A 87 -3.59 -4.57 -21.75
C ASN A 87 -4.43 -4.10 -20.56
N ILE A 88 -5.69 -4.54 -20.49
CA ILE A 88 -6.60 -4.24 -19.39
C ILE A 88 -6.26 -5.12 -18.18
N VAL A 89 -6.17 -4.48 -17.01
CA VAL A 89 -5.88 -5.12 -15.72
C VAL A 89 -7.09 -5.09 -14.79
N GLU A 90 -7.94 -4.08 -14.87
CA GLU A 90 -9.13 -3.94 -14.03
C GLU A 90 -10.29 -3.29 -14.80
N ILE A 91 -11.48 -3.86 -14.65
CA ILE A 91 -12.76 -3.31 -15.12
C ILE A 91 -13.68 -3.21 -13.90
N ARG A 92 -14.15 -2.00 -13.57
CA ARG A 92 -15.27 -1.78 -12.66
C ARG A 92 -16.34 -0.95 -13.35
N LEU A 93 -17.55 -1.47 -13.34
CA LEU A 93 -18.75 -0.86 -13.91
C LEU A 93 -19.86 -1.07 -12.86
N GLU A 94 -19.97 -0.16 -11.89
CA GLU A 94 -20.84 -0.33 -10.70
C GLU A 94 -21.88 0.80 -10.61
N ASN A 95 -23.13 0.50 -10.20
CA ASN A 95 -24.24 1.46 -10.12
C ASN A 95 -24.59 2.15 -11.47
N LEU A 96 -24.53 1.41 -12.59
CA LEU A 96 -24.70 1.97 -13.95
C LEU A 96 -25.98 1.48 -14.64
N ASN A 97 -26.87 0.78 -13.92
CA ASN A 97 -28.11 0.19 -14.45
C ASN A 97 -27.91 -0.72 -15.68
N LEU A 98 -26.70 -1.28 -15.85
CA LEU A 98 -26.37 -2.14 -17.00
C LEU A 98 -27.22 -3.41 -16.96
N SER A 99 -27.81 -3.78 -18.10
CA SER A 99 -28.77 -4.89 -18.16
C SER A 99 -28.46 -5.86 -19.31
N GLY A 100 -27.56 -6.80 -19.06
CA GLY A 100 -27.08 -7.77 -20.05
C GLY A 100 -26.70 -9.11 -19.42
N THR A 101 -25.78 -9.84 -20.06
CA THR A 101 -25.27 -11.15 -19.61
C THR A 101 -23.74 -11.14 -19.61
N ILE A 102 -23.12 -11.92 -18.73
CA ILE A 102 -21.66 -12.04 -18.66
C ILE A 102 -21.17 -12.88 -19.86
N ASP A 103 -20.53 -12.25 -20.85
CA ASP A 103 -19.73 -12.97 -21.85
C ASP A 103 -18.32 -13.25 -21.30
N ALA A 104 -18.16 -14.42 -20.68
CA ALA A 104 -16.87 -14.83 -20.16
C ALA A 104 -15.88 -15.25 -21.26
N ASP A 105 -16.34 -15.62 -22.45
CA ASP A 105 -15.48 -16.11 -23.54
C ASP A 105 -14.78 -14.96 -24.27
N SER A 106 -15.37 -13.77 -24.30
CA SER A 106 -14.67 -12.54 -24.68
C SER A 106 -13.87 -11.97 -23.51
N LEU A 107 -14.45 -11.87 -22.31
CA LEU A 107 -13.76 -11.34 -21.12
C LEU A 107 -12.44 -12.05 -20.80
N CYS A 108 -12.41 -13.39 -20.84
CA CYS A 108 -11.23 -14.16 -20.45
C CYS A 108 -10.10 -14.17 -21.50
N LYS A 109 -10.28 -13.49 -22.65
CA LYS A 109 -9.19 -13.22 -23.61
C LYS A 109 -8.32 -12.03 -23.19
N LEU A 110 -8.79 -11.19 -22.26
CA LEU A 110 -8.02 -10.09 -21.67
C LEU A 110 -6.93 -10.67 -20.75
N GLN A 111 -5.70 -10.77 -21.27
CA GLN A 111 -4.68 -11.65 -20.70
C GLN A 111 -4.12 -11.14 -19.36
N GLU A 112 -4.25 -9.85 -19.09
CA GLU A 112 -3.77 -9.22 -17.85
C GLU A 112 -4.88 -8.92 -16.83
N LEU A 113 -6.14 -9.29 -17.11
CA LEU A 113 -7.29 -8.96 -16.26
C LEU A 113 -7.20 -9.63 -14.88
N ARG A 114 -7.10 -8.80 -13.84
CA ARG A 114 -7.00 -9.18 -12.42
C ARG A 114 -8.24 -8.83 -11.62
N ALA A 115 -9.03 -7.86 -12.04
CA ALA A 115 -10.23 -7.43 -11.32
C ALA A 115 -11.41 -7.18 -12.27
N LEU A 116 -12.54 -7.80 -11.96
CA LEU A 116 -13.84 -7.46 -12.55
C LEU A 116 -14.83 -7.13 -11.43
N SER A 117 -15.50 -5.99 -11.55
CA SER A 117 -16.63 -5.60 -10.71
C SER A 117 -17.79 -5.12 -11.57
N LEU A 118 -18.94 -5.79 -11.47
CA LEU A 118 -20.21 -5.42 -12.12
C LEU A 118 -21.29 -5.13 -11.06
N ALA A 119 -20.90 -4.71 -9.86
CA ALA A 119 -21.76 -4.62 -8.69
C ALA A 119 -22.89 -3.60 -8.83
N ASN A 120 -24.05 -3.88 -8.22
CA ASN A 120 -25.22 -3.00 -8.23
C ASN A 120 -25.67 -2.65 -9.68
N ASN A 121 -25.96 -3.67 -10.48
CA ASN A 121 -26.50 -3.53 -11.84
C ASN A 121 -27.67 -4.50 -12.04
N ASN A 122 -28.17 -4.57 -13.27
CA ASN A 122 -29.29 -5.42 -13.69
C ASN A 122 -28.79 -6.59 -14.57
N ILE A 123 -27.54 -7.06 -14.36
CA ILE A 123 -26.97 -8.17 -15.12
C ILE A 123 -27.70 -9.47 -14.75
N LYS A 124 -28.11 -10.23 -15.76
CA LYS A 124 -28.96 -11.42 -15.66
C LYS A 124 -28.28 -12.66 -16.22
N GLY A 125 -28.90 -13.82 -16.00
CA GLY A 125 -28.42 -15.12 -16.50
C GLY A 125 -27.42 -15.79 -15.56
N LYS A 126 -26.73 -16.83 -16.04
CA LYS A 126 -25.80 -17.65 -15.24
C LYS A 126 -24.40 -17.06 -15.26
N ILE A 127 -23.58 -17.36 -14.25
CA ILE A 127 -22.11 -17.22 -14.39
C ILE A 127 -21.64 -18.31 -15.37
N PRO A 128 -21.03 -17.99 -16.53
CA PRO A 128 -20.64 -19.00 -17.51
C PRO A 128 -19.54 -19.93 -16.99
N HIS A 129 -19.52 -21.18 -17.44
CA HIS A 129 -18.46 -22.12 -17.10
C HIS A 129 -17.09 -21.71 -17.65
N SER A 130 -17.07 -21.00 -18.79
CA SER A 130 -15.88 -20.42 -19.43
C SER A 130 -15.14 -19.39 -18.58
N ILE A 131 -15.73 -18.92 -17.47
CA ILE A 131 -15.02 -18.11 -16.45
C ILE A 131 -13.74 -18.79 -15.94
N LEU A 132 -13.62 -20.12 -16.06
CA LEU A 132 -12.40 -20.87 -15.70
C LEU A 132 -11.17 -20.45 -16.53
N HIS A 133 -11.37 -19.84 -17.71
CA HIS A 133 -10.29 -19.35 -18.58
C HIS A 133 -9.71 -18.02 -18.11
N CYS A 134 -10.37 -17.28 -17.22
CA CYS A 134 -9.90 -16.00 -16.64
C CYS A 134 -8.79 -16.23 -15.61
N THR A 135 -7.72 -16.94 -15.99
CA THR A 135 -6.75 -17.55 -15.06
C THR A 135 -6.03 -16.56 -14.15
N ARG A 136 -5.87 -15.30 -14.55
CA ARG A 136 -5.23 -14.24 -13.75
C ARG A 136 -6.19 -13.47 -12.82
N LEU A 137 -7.50 -13.77 -12.85
CA LEU A 137 -8.50 -13.03 -12.09
C LEU A 137 -8.29 -13.22 -10.57
N MET A 138 -8.10 -12.09 -9.88
CA MET A 138 -7.86 -11.99 -8.44
C MET A 138 -9.09 -11.51 -7.66
N TYR A 139 -9.93 -10.71 -8.32
CA TYR A 139 -11.14 -10.14 -7.76
C TYR A 139 -12.30 -10.30 -8.74
N LEU A 140 -13.40 -10.91 -8.27
CA LEU A 140 -14.66 -10.99 -8.99
C LEU A 140 -15.79 -10.51 -8.07
N ASN A 141 -16.45 -9.43 -8.45
CA ASN A 141 -17.57 -8.86 -7.71
C ASN A 141 -18.80 -8.70 -8.61
N LEU A 142 -19.83 -9.48 -8.30
CA LEU A 142 -21.11 -9.52 -9.01
C LEU A 142 -22.27 -9.25 -8.05
N THR A 143 -21.99 -8.71 -6.86
CA THR A 143 -23.02 -8.45 -5.83
C THR A 143 -24.15 -7.56 -6.35
N ARG A 144 -25.38 -7.79 -5.87
CA ARG A 144 -26.58 -7.01 -6.21
C ARG A 144 -26.79 -6.93 -7.73
N ASN A 145 -27.09 -8.09 -8.30
CA ASN A 145 -27.46 -8.28 -9.70
C ASN A 145 -28.65 -9.26 -9.80
N GLN A 146 -29.06 -9.57 -11.02
CA GLN A 146 -30.17 -10.49 -11.33
C GLN A 146 -29.65 -11.85 -11.83
N LEU A 147 -28.42 -12.24 -11.47
CA LEU A 147 -27.82 -13.50 -11.89
C LEU A 147 -28.55 -14.69 -11.23
N SER A 148 -28.69 -15.79 -11.96
CA SER A 148 -29.51 -16.93 -11.53
C SER A 148 -28.95 -18.29 -11.93
N GLY A 149 -29.62 -19.36 -11.49
CA GLY A 149 -29.17 -20.75 -11.70
C GLY A 149 -28.07 -21.16 -10.71
N ASN A 150 -27.30 -22.19 -11.05
CA ASN A 150 -26.32 -22.77 -10.14
C ASN A 150 -24.97 -22.04 -10.23
N VAL A 151 -24.33 -21.78 -9.08
CA VAL A 151 -22.97 -21.23 -9.03
C VAL A 151 -21.97 -22.27 -9.56
N PRO A 152 -21.12 -21.95 -10.57
CA PRO A 152 -20.21 -22.92 -11.20
C PRO A 152 -18.96 -23.16 -10.34
N SER A 153 -19.14 -23.74 -9.16
CA SER A 153 -18.10 -23.94 -8.13
C SER A 153 -16.84 -24.65 -8.65
N ARG A 154 -17.01 -25.66 -9.52
CA ARG A 154 -15.88 -26.37 -10.17
C ARG A 154 -15.06 -25.46 -11.10
N SER A 155 -15.70 -24.54 -11.83
CA SER A 155 -15.03 -23.56 -12.69
C SER A 155 -14.31 -22.52 -11.86
N LEU A 156 -14.99 -21.97 -10.84
CA LEU A 156 -14.42 -20.96 -9.93
C LEU A 156 -13.23 -21.52 -9.13
N ALA A 157 -13.26 -22.79 -8.73
CA ALA A 157 -12.14 -23.46 -8.06
C ALA A 157 -10.89 -23.66 -8.94
N LYS A 158 -10.97 -23.46 -10.27
CA LYS A 158 -9.79 -23.45 -11.16
C LYS A 158 -9.06 -22.10 -11.16
N LEU A 159 -9.68 -21.03 -10.67
CA LEU A 159 -9.10 -19.68 -10.61
C LEU A 159 -8.15 -19.55 -9.42
N LYS A 160 -6.95 -20.14 -9.57
CA LYS A 160 -5.91 -20.25 -8.52
C LYS A 160 -5.49 -18.92 -7.88
N PHE A 161 -5.67 -17.80 -8.57
CA PHE A 161 -5.31 -16.47 -8.09
C PHE A 161 -6.48 -15.68 -7.50
N LEU A 162 -7.71 -16.22 -7.52
CA LEU A 162 -8.93 -15.55 -7.03
C LEU A 162 -8.89 -15.42 -5.51
N LYS A 163 -8.67 -14.19 -5.02
CA LYS A 163 -8.55 -13.86 -3.59
C LYS A 163 -9.86 -13.41 -2.97
N LYS A 164 -10.74 -12.78 -3.76
CA LYS A 164 -12.04 -12.29 -3.32
C LYS A 164 -13.09 -12.57 -4.40
N LEU A 165 -14.12 -13.30 -4.02
CA LEU A 165 -15.33 -13.54 -4.78
C LEU A 165 -16.50 -12.99 -3.98
N ASP A 166 -17.31 -12.12 -4.59
CA ASP A 166 -18.57 -11.66 -4.01
C ASP A 166 -19.67 -11.82 -5.06
N ILE A 167 -20.68 -12.62 -4.74
CA ILE A 167 -21.86 -12.91 -5.59
C ILE A 167 -23.16 -12.77 -4.79
N SER A 168 -23.09 -12.09 -3.64
CA SER A 168 -24.23 -11.86 -2.74
C SER A 168 -25.37 -11.11 -3.43
N ASN A 169 -26.59 -11.19 -2.88
CA ASN A 169 -27.77 -10.48 -3.39
C ASN A 169 -28.01 -10.72 -4.89
N ASN A 170 -28.14 -12.01 -5.26
CA ASN A 170 -28.47 -12.50 -6.60
C ASN A 170 -29.45 -13.68 -6.48
N ASN A 171 -30.05 -14.09 -7.59
CA ASN A 171 -31.09 -15.11 -7.67
C ASN A 171 -30.54 -16.54 -7.90
N PHE A 172 -29.39 -16.86 -7.28
CA PHE A 172 -28.76 -18.18 -7.44
C PHE A 172 -29.51 -19.29 -6.69
N ILE A 173 -29.60 -20.46 -7.32
CA ILE A 173 -30.23 -21.66 -6.78
C ILE A 173 -29.15 -22.53 -6.12
N HIS A 174 -29.43 -23.04 -4.92
CA HIS A 174 -28.64 -23.97 -4.09
C HIS A 174 -27.23 -24.32 -4.59
N GLY A 175 -26.20 -23.70 -3.99
CA GLY A 175 -24.81 -24.04 -4.25
C GLY A 175 -23.92 -23.89 -3.01
N VAL A 176 -23.48 -25.02 -2.43
CA VAL A 176 -22.44 -25.00 -1.39
C VAL A 176 -21.10 -24.69 -2.05
N ILE A 177 -20.58 -23.49 -1.81
CA ILE A 177 -19.29 -23.03 -2.36
C ILE A 177 -18.17 -23.61 -1.48
N GLN A 178 -17.82 -24.88 -1.68
CA GLN A 178 -16.57 -25.44 -1.15
C GLN A 178 -15.38 -25.00 -2.01
N ILE A 179 -14.89 -23.78 -1.78
CA ILE A 179 -13.57 -23.36 -2.25
C ILE A 179 -12.64 -23.40 -1.03
N LYS A 180 -11.59 -24.23 -1.08
CA LYS A 180 -10.60 -24.41 0.00
C LYS A 180 -9.62 -23.22 0.09
N HIS A 181 -10.14 -22.02 0.33
CA HIS A 181 -9.36 -20.81 0.57
C HIS A 181 -10.09 -19.93 1.61
N GLU A 182 -9.39 -19.55 2.69
CA GLU A 182 -9.93 -19.00 3.95
C GLU A 182 -10.57 -17.59 3.87
N PHE A 183 -10.85 -17.06 2.67
CA PHE A 183 -11.23 -15.66 2.46
C PHE A 183 -12.51 -15.44 1.63
N ILE A 184 -13.25 -16.49 1.26
CA ILE A 184 -14.44 -16.36 0.41
C ILE A 184 -15.72 -16.29 1.26
N LYS A 185 -16.29 -15.08 1.39
CA LYS A 185 -17.64 -14.87 1.91
C LYS A 185 -18.69 -15.24 0.86
N GLY A 186 -19.05 -16.51 0.79
CA GLY A 186 -20.27 -16.98 0.12
C GLY A 186 -21.44 -17.04 1.09
N SER A 187 -22.03 -15.89 1.47
CA SER A 187 -23.22 -15.86 2.33
C SER A 187 -24.47 -15.71 1.47
N ILE A 188 -25.17 -16.83 1.26
CA ILE A 188 -26.52 -16.83 0.69
C ILE A 188 -27.48 -16.62 1.87
N VAL A 189 -27.92 -15.38 2.07
CA VAL A 189 -28.95 -15.04 3.07
C VAL A 189 -30.26 -14.81 2.34
N ASN A 190 -31.20 -15.75 2.51
CA ASN A 190 -32.60 -15.51 2.19
C ASN A 190 -33.35 -15.19 3.49
N SER A 191 -33.97 -14.03 3.52
CA SER A 191 -34.89 -13.50 4.52
C SER A 191 -36.24 -13.27 3.82
N SER A 192 -37.43 -13.69 4.27
CA SER A 192 -37.84 -14.36 5.52
C SER A 192 -39.08 -15.28 5.20
N PRO A 193 -39.96 -15.72 6.14
CA PRO A 193 -40.81 -16.89 5.91
C PRO A 193 -42.16 -16.60 5.24
N GLN A 194 -42.74 -17.62 4.61
CA GLN A 194 -44.19 -17.80 4.66
C GLN A 194 -44.59 -19.27 4.60
N SER A 195 -45.59 -19.62 5.41
CA SER A 195 -46.15 -20.96 5.57
C SER A 195 -47.31 -21.20 4.61
N SER A 196 -47.37 -22.39 3.99
CA SER A 196 -48.65 -23.04 3.72
C SER A 196 -48.52 -24.56 3.69
N VAL A 197 -49.48 -25.20 4.35
CA VAL A 197 -49.64 -26.66 4.44
C VAL A 197 -50.22 -27.19 3.14
N SER A 198 -49.70 -28.32 2.64
CA SER A 198 -50.54 -29.41 2.15
C SER A 198 -49.77 -30.72 2.04
N SER A 199 -50.26 -31.72 2.75
CA SER A 199 -49.91 -33.14 2.57
C SER A 199 -50.34 -33.62 1.18
N ASN A 200 -49.63 -34.60 0.62
CA ASN A 200 -50.22 -35.91 0.37
C ASN A 200 -49.15 -36.94 -0.01
N ASN A 201 -49.42 -38.19 0.36
CA ASN A 201 -48.65 -39.35 -0.09
C ASN A 201 -48.88 -39.57 -1.59
N ASP A 202 -47.93 -40.21 -2.27
CA ASP A 202 -48.27 -41.50 -2.85
C ASP A 202 -47.06 -42.41 -3.07
N THR A 203 -47.29 -43.70 -2.80
CA THR A 203 -46.32 -44.79 -2.94
C THR A 203 -46.23 -45.31 -4.36
N SER A 204 -45.04 -45.69 -4.82
CA SER A 204 -44.91 -46.90 -5.66
C SER A 204 -43.51 -47.51 -5.57
N ASN A 205 -43.48 -48.84 -5.50
CA ASN A 205 -42.27 -49.67 -5.42
C ASN A 205 -41.54 -49.73 -6.77
N ASN A 206 -40.23 -50.03 -6.75
CA ASN A 206 -39.75 -51.32 -7.26
C ASN A 206 -38.25 -51.59 -7.02
N GLY A 207 -37.96 -52.80 -6.50
CA GLY A 207 -36.95 -53.70 -7.06
C GLY A 207 -35.46 -53.41 -6.86
N SER A 208 -34.85 -54.16 -5.94
CA SER A 208 -33.63 -54.98 -6.15
C SER A 208 -32.57 -54.51 -7.17
N SER A 209 -31.28 -54.42 -6.84
CA SER A 209 -30.49 -55.48 -6.20
C SER A 209 -29.06 -55.03 -5.88
N SER A 210 -28.41 -55.72 -4.96
CA SER A 210 -26.98 -55.58 -4.68
C SER A 210 -26.13 -56.35 -5.68
N SER A 211 -25.08 -55.73 -6.22
CA SER A 211 -23.88 -56.46 -6.64
C SER A 211 -22.61 -55.61 -6.48
N SER A 212 -21.57 -56.24 -5.95
CA SER A 212 -20.24 -55.66 -5.77
C SER A 212 -19.32 -56.08 -6.91
N SER A 213 -18.65 -55.12 -7.57
CA SER A 213 -17.51 -55.44 -8.43
C SER A 213 -16.46 -54.33 -8.40
N SER A 214 -15.23 -54.72 -8.04
CA SER A 214 -14.03 -53.91 -8.14
C SER A 214 -13.64 -53.70 -9.61
N SER A 215 -13.20 -52.50 -9.98
CA SER A 215 -12.59 -52.23 -11.29
C SER A 215 -11.19 -51.61 -11.16
N SER A 216 -10.27 -52.18 -11.95
CA SER A 216 -8.82 -51.94 -11.87
C SER A 216 -8.39 -50.72 -12.68
N PHE A 217 -7.39 -49.97 -12.21
CA PHE A 217 -6.75 -48.92 -13.00
C PHE A 217 -5.85 -49.51 -14.11
N PRO A 218 -5.80 -48.94 -15.31
CA PRO A 218 -4.89 -49.38 -16.37
C PRO A 218 -3.46 -48.86 -16.12
N ILE A 219 -2.49 -49.77 -16.16
CA ILE A 219 -1.06 -49.43 -16.04
C ILE A 219 -0.57 -48.92 -17.39
N ILE A 220 -0.26 -47.62 -17.48
CA ILE A 220 0.39 -47.03 -18.65
C ILE A 220 1.83 -47.56 -18.74
N SER A 221 2.21 -48.13 -19.89
CA SER A 221 3.51 -48.82 -20.01
C SER A 221 4.69 -47.85 -19.88
N MET A 222 5.66 -48.21 -19.04
CA MET A 222 6.85 -47.39 -18.73
C MET A 222 7.75 -47.08 -19.93
N LYS A 223 7.55 -47.75 -21.08
CA LYS A 223 8.36 -47.56 -22.30
C LYS A 223 8.16 -46.21 -22.98
N LEU A 224 7.06 -45.48 -22.70
CA LEU A 224 6.82 -44.15 -23.27
C LEU A 224 7.34 -42.99 -22.40
N LEU A 225 7.52 -43.22 -21.09
CA LEU A 225 7.85 -42.17 -20.13
C LEU A 225 9.32 -41.74 -20.19
N ILE A 226 10.22 -42.71 -20.36
CA ILE A 226 11.68 -42.50 -20.40
C ILE A 226 12.12 -41.57 -21.54
N PRO A 227 11.73 -41.76 -22.82
CA PRO A 227 12.13 -40.84 -23.88
C PRO A 227 11.53 -39.43 -23.72
N LEU A 228 10.34 -39.31 -23.13
CA LEU A 228 9.71 -38.01 -22.85
C LEU A 228 10.48 -37.21 -21.78
N ILE A 229 10.91 -37.88 -20.70
CA ILE A 229 11.77 -37.28 -19.66
C ILE A 229 13.13 -36.89 -20.25
N LEU A 230 13.74 -37.75 -21.07
CA LEU A 230 15.04 -37.46 -21.68
C LEU A 230 14.97 -36.25 -22.63
N GLY A 231 13.91 -36.14 -23.43
CA GLY A 231 13.65 -34.98 -24.28
C GLY A 231 13.46 -33.68 -23.48
N LEU A 232 12.73 -33.73 -22.36
CA LEU A 232 12.58 -32.59 -21.45
C LEU A 232 13.91 -32.14 -20.84
N VAL A 233 14.78 -33.07 -20.45
CA VAL A 233 16.12 -32.77 -19.92
C VAL A 233 17.01 -32.13 -20.99
N ILE A 234 17.00 -32.65 -22.22
CA ILE A 234 17.77 -32.06 -23.34
C ILE A 234 17.30 -30.64 -23.65
N LEU A 235 15.98 -30.40 -23.62
CA LEU A 235 15.39 -29.07 -23.83
C LEU A 235 15.73 -28.09 -22.70
N LEU A 236 15.79 -28.55 -21.45
CA LEU A 236 16.27 -27.76 -20.31
C LEU A 236 17.75 -27.40 -20.44
N VAL A 237 18.60 -28.35 -20.84
CA VAL A 237 20.03 -28.11 -21.04
C VAL A 237 20.29 -27.16 -22.22
N SER A 238 19.55 -27.28 -23.32
CA SER A 238 19.68 -26.37 -24.47
C SER A 238 19.23 -24.95 -24.14
N LEU A 239 18.14 -24.78 -23.38
CA LEU A 239 17.72 -23.49 -22.84
C LEU A 239 18.79 -22.88 -21.92
N ILE A 240 19.36 -23.65 -20.99
CA ILE A 240 20.43 -23.18 -20.10
C ILE A 240 21.66 -22.73 -20.92
N PHE A 241 22.02 -23.44 -21.98
CA PHE A 241 23.09 -23.05 -22.89
C PHE A 241 22.77 -21.77 -23.68
N ALA A 242 21.53 -21.62 -24.17
CA ALA A 242 21.06 -20.41 -24.86
C ALA A 242 21.09 -19.18 -23.93
N PHE A 243 20.56 -19.30 -22.70
CA PHE A 243 20.60 -18.24 -21.71
C PHE A 243 22.03 -17.88 -21.26
N LYS A 244 22.96 -18.85 -21.20
CA LYS A 244 24.39 -18.56 -20.97
C LYS A 244 25.11 -17.92 -22.17
N LYS A 245 24.56 -18.02 -23.39
CA LYS A 245 25.11 -17.40 -24.61
C LYS A 245 24.60 -15.96 -24.84
N LEU A 246 23.40 -15.64 -24.33
CA LEU A 246 22.75 -14.33 -24.45
C LEU A 246 23.55 -13.11 -23.93
N PRO A 247 24.30 -13.14 -22.80
CA PRO A 247 24.98 -11.94 -22.28
C PRO A 247 26.22 -11.52 -23.10
N LYS A 248 26.64 -12.30 -24.11
CA LYS A 248 27.77 -11.92 -24.98
C LYS A 248 27.34 -11.08 -26.20
N LEU A 249 26.19 -11.37 -26.81
CA LEU A 249 25.72 -10.65 -28.01
C LEU A 249 25.15 -9.26 -27.70
N CYS A 250 24.46 -9.08 -26.57
CA CYS A 250 23.93 -7.76 -26.18
C CYS A 250 25.03 -6.76 -25.77
N ARG A 251 26.26 -7.22 -25.44
CA ARG A 251 27.34 -6.35 -24.97
C ARG A 251 28.15 -5.70 -26.12
N GLU A 252 28.20 -6.35 -27.28
CA GLU A 252 28.95 -5.85 -28.45
C GLU A 252 28.13 -4.87 -29.32
N GLY A 253 26.79 -4.97 -29.32
CA GLY A 253 25.92 -4.04 -30.04
C GLY A 253 25.93 -2.62 -29.46
N ILE A 254 25.86 -2.51 -28.13
CA ILE A 254 25.77 -1.21 -27.42
C ILE A 254 27.06 -0.39 -27.57
N ILE A 255 28.23 -1.05 -27.60
CA ILE A 255 29.54 -0.37 -27.74
C ILE A 255 29.75 0.22 -29.15
N LYS A 256 29.09 -0.31 -30.18
CA LYS A 256 29.13 0.27 -31.54
C LYS A 256 28.23 1.51 -31.70
N VAL A 257 27.10 1.57 -31.00
CA VAL A 257 26.19 2.73 -31.03
C VAL A 257 26.74 3.90 -30.20
N LEU A 258 27.39 3.62 -29.06
CA LEU A 258 28.01 4.66 -28.21
C LEU A 258 29.31 5.27 -28.78
N ARG A 259 29.77 4.85 -29.96
CA ARG A 259 31.01 5.35 -30.59
C ARG A 259 30.78 6.22 -31.84
N SER A 260 29.54 6.47 -32.25
CA SER A 260 29.21 7.26 -33.44
C SER A 260 28.79 8.72 -33.19
N HIS A 261 28.72 9.17 -31.92
CA HIS A 261 28.40 10.56 -31.54
C HIS A 261 29.45 11.16 -30.58
N GLN A 262 30.73 11.13 -30.99
CA GLN A 262 31.72 12.08 -30.48
C GLN A 262 32.02 13.11 -31.57
N VAL A 263 31.56 14.34 -31.37
CA VAL A 263 32.05 15.51 -32.12
C VAL A 263 33.43 15.87 -31.57
N SER A 264 34.41 15.99 -32.46
CA SER A 264 35.81 16.28 -32.09
C SER A 264 35.97 17.65 -31.42
N PRO A 265 36.91 17.81 -30.47
CA PRO A 265 37.21 19.11 -29.88
C PRO A 265 38.02 19.97 -30.85
N SER A 266 37.52 21.17 -31.17
CA SER A 266 38.29 22.19 -31.89
C SER A 266 39.04 23.09 -30.90
N GLN A 267 40.35 23.20 -31.07
CA GLN A 267 41.19 24.13 -30.31
C GLN A 267 40.87 25.58 -30.69
N LYS A 268 40.68 26.44 -29.69
CA LYS A 268 41.06 27.86 -29.79
C LYS A 268 41.70 28.31 -28.48
N SER A 269 42.95 28.74 -28.60
CA SER A 269 43.62 29.59 -27.62
C SER A 269 43.05 31.00 -27.66
N ILE A 270 43.12 31.71 -26.53
CA ILE A 270 43.35 33.17 -26.40
C ILE A 270 43.77 33.45 -24.94
N THR A 271 44.55 34.51 -24.77
CA THR A 271 45.33 34.87 -23.57
C THR A 271 44.54 35.65 -22.51
N SER A 272 45.21 35.92 -21.37
CA SER A 272 44.87 36.93 -20.35
C SER A 272 44.31 38.24 -20.94
N ASP A 273 43.28 38.86 -20.38
CA ASP A 273 43.44 39.67 -19.16
C ASP A 273 42.13 39.98 -18.37
N GLN A 274 42.36 40.44 -17.13
CA GLN A 274 41.48 41.09 -16.14
C GLN A 274 39.99 41.41 -16.46
N MET A 275 39.09 41.08 -15.52
CA MET A 275 38.35 42.11 -14.75
C MET A 275 37.70 41.56 -13.47
N VAL A 276 37.58 42.44 -12.46
CA VAL A 276 37.15 42.12 -11.09
C VAL A 276 35.78 42.75 -10.78
N LYS A 277 34.76 41.96 -10.39
CA LYS A 277 33.86 42.26 -9.23
C LYS A 277 32.73 41.24 -9.00
N LYS A 278 32.65 40.81 -7.73
CA LYS A 278 31.47 40.58 -6.88
C LYS A 278 30.25 39.82 -7.41
N GLY A 279 29.93 38.72 -6.72
CA GLY A 279 28.57 38.51 -6.18
C GLY A 279 28.01 37.09 -6.32
N GLY A 280 27.84 36.40 -5.19
CA GLY A 280 26.90 35.28 -5.03
C GLY A 280 27.04 34.11 -6.01
N LEU A 281 27.92 33.16 -5.72
CA LEU A 281 27.88 31.86 -6.38
C LEU A 281 26.64 31.10 -5.88
N GLU A 282 25.60 30.99 -6.71
CA GLU A 282 24.57 29.97 -6.52
C GLU A 282 25.19 28.61 -6.87
N ASP A 283 25.33 27.74 -5.88
CA ASP A 283 25.93 26.42 -6.06
C ASP A 283 25.14 25.58 -7.06
N SER A 284 25.81 25.13 -8.12
CA SER A 284 25.20 24.29 -9.16
C SER A 284 24.72 22.94 -8.59
N PRO A 285 23.53 22.46 -8.99
CA PRO A 285 22.82 21.36 -8.29
C PRO A 285 23.33 19.94 -8.64
N SER A 286 24.63 19.72 -8.73
CA SER A 286 25.19 18.45 -9.25
C SER A 286 26.57 18.06 -8.70
N LEU A 287 26.65 17.68 -7.41
CA LEU A 287 27.49 16.55 -6.93
C LEU A 287 27.34 16.23 -5.43
N GLY A 288 27.00 17.23 -4.60
CA GLY A 288 27.13 17.19 -3.14
C GLY A 288 25.92 16.71 -2.33
N LEU A 289 26.03 16.84 -1.00
CA LEU A 289 24.94 16.72 -0.03
C LEU A 289 24.13 18.02 0.02
N VAL A 290 22.81 17.92 0.11
CA VAL A 290 21.90 19.08 0.27
C VAL A 290 21.42 19.12 1.72
N PHE A 291 21.61 20.25 2.40
CA PHE A 291 21.30 20.43 3.82
C PHE A 291 20.15 21.43 4.06
N PHE A 292 19.39 21.19 5.13
CA PHE A 292 18.31 22.04 5.62
C PHE A 292 18.57 22.58 7.05
N VAL A 293 19.85 22.58 7.44
CA VAL A 293 20.38 23.03 8.74
C VAL A 293 21.37 24.18 8.54
N GLU A 294 21.73 24.83 9.64
CA GLU A 294 22.74 25.90 9.71
C GLU A 294 24.10 25.39 9.21
N LYS A 295 25.06 26.29 8.94
CA LYS A 295 26.33 25.90 8.27
C LYS A 295 27.20 25.02 9.15
N GLU A 296 27.08 25.22 10.45
CA GLU A 296 27.80 24.61 11.54
C GLU A 296 27.43 23.13 11.69
N GLU A 297 26.20 22.73 11.32
CA GLU A 297 25.77 21.32 11.33
C GLU A 297 26.05 20.56 10.02
N ARG A 298 26.71 21.19 9.03
CA ARG A 298 26.97 20.58 7.71
C ARG A 298 28.28 19.81 7.71
N PHE A 299 28.32 18.76 6.89
CA PHE A 299 29.48 17.90 6.70
C PHE A 299 29.58 17.47 5.24
N THR A 300 30.78 17.08 4.79
CA THR A 300 31.02 16.67 3.40
C THR A 300 30.68 15.19 3.17
N MET A 301 30.61 14.79 1.90
CA MET A 301 30.42 13.38 1.54
C MET A 301 31.62 12.52 1.99
N GLU A 302 32.82 13.08 1.94
CA GLU A 302 34.08 12.42 2.34
C GLU A 302 34.15 12.24 3.86
N GLU A 303 33.62 13.18 4.64
CA GLU A 303 33.47 13.03 6.09
C GLU A 303 32.45 11.94 6.42
N LEU A 304 31.28 11.96 5.76
CA LEU A 304 30.24 10.93 5.89
C LEU A 304 30.75 9.52 5.56
N LEU A 305 31.63 9.38 4.55
CA LEU A 305 32.19 8.09 4.13
C LEU A 305 33.34 7.59 5.03
N ARG A 306 34.05 8.50 5.73
CA ARG A 306 35.10 8.13 6.70
C ARG A 306 34.57 7.89 8.12
N ALA A 307 33.36 8.37 8.40
CA ALA A 307 32.73 8.27 9.71
C ALA A 307 32.48 6.82 10.15
N ALA A 308 32.57 6.57 11.46
CA ALA A 308 32.19 5.27 12.03
C ALA A 308 30.67 5.08 11.90
N ALA A 309 30.24 3.97 11.31
CA ALA A 309 28.85 3.70 10.97
C ALA A 309 28.40 2.29 11.40
N ASP A 310 27.39 2.23 12.26
CA ASP A 310 26.73 0.97 12.63
C ASP A 310 25.51 0.72 11.73
N LEU A 311 25.39 -0.44 11.10
CA LEU A 311 24.14 -0.85 10.46
C LEU A 311 23.08 -1.12 11.54
N ARG A 312 21.97 -0.36 11.53
CA ARG A 312 20.89 -0.45 12.52
C ARG A 312 19.67 -1.21 12.02
N SER A 313 19.36 -1.12 10.73
CA SER A 313 18.39 -1.99 10.10
C SER A 313 18.69 -2.15 8.61
N GLU A 314 18.35 -3.31 8.07
CA GLU A 314 18.41 -3.57 6.64
C GLU A 314 17.13 -4.24 6.17
N SER A 315 16.62 -3.77 5.03
CA SER A 315 15.51 -4.35 4.31
C SER A 315 15.84 -4.45 2.82
N PHE A 316 14.92 -5.05 2.06
CA PHE A 316 14.99 -5.09 0.60
C PHE A 316 14.98 -3.69 -0.04
N CYS A 317 14.33 -2.72 0.60
CA CYS A 317 14.13 -1.36 0.05
C CYS A 317 15.00 -0.27 0.71
N SER A 318 15.71 -0.58 1.80
CA SER A 318 16.59 0.41 2.46
C SER A 318 17.59 -0.21 3.43
N SER A 319 18.69 0.48 3.70
CA SER A 319 19.57 0.25 4.86
C SER A 319 19.65 1.53 5.70
N LEU A 320 19.62 1.40 7.02
CA LEU A 320 19.72 2.51 7.97
C LEU A 320 20.99 2.38 8.80
N TYR A 321 21.82 3.42 8.79
CA TYR A 321 23.07 3.49 9.52
C TYR A 321 22.98 4.51 10.64
N LYS A 322 23.52 4.19 11.83
CA LYS A 322 23.87 5.17 12.86
C LYS A 322 25.29 5.60 12.59
N VAL A 323 25.48 6.86 12.20
CA VAL A 323 26.79 7.43 11.87
C VAL A 323 27.25 8.35 12.99
N LYS A 324 28.51 8.22 13.41
CA LYS A 324 29.17 9.11 14.37
C LYS A 324 30.01 10.14 13.61
N LEU A 325 29.63 11.40 13.69
CA LEU A 325 30.40 12.53 13.16
C LEU A 325 30.85 13.44 14.30
N ASN A 326 32.00 14.08 14.13
CA ASN A 326 32.46 15.14 15.02
C ASN A 326 32.02 16.47 14.42
N ASN A 327 31.44 17.35 15.22
CA ASN A 327 31.13 18.72 14.83
C ASN A 327 32.41 19.59 14.85
N VAL A 328 32.34 20.80 14.28
CA VAL A 328 33.42 21.81 14.26
C VAL A 328 33.94 22.12 15.68
N GLU A 329 33.08 22.03 16.70
CA GLU A 329 33.42 22.20 18.12
C GLU A 329 34.02 20.94 18.79
N ASN A 330 34.39 19.90 18.02
CA ASN A 330 34.77 18.55 18.49
C ASN A 330 33.69 17.78 19.26
N ASN A 331 32.47 18.33 19.40
CA ASN A 331 31.33 17.63 19.98
C ASN A 331 30.89 16.45 19.08
N VAL A 332 30.65 15.28 19.68
CA VAL A 332 30.22 14.07 18.97
C VAL A 332 28.71 14.13 18.69
N GLN A 333 28.32 14.17 17.41
CA GLN A 333 26.92 14.10 17.00
C GLN A 333 26.63 12.78 16.28
N TYR A 334 25.46 12.20 16.58
CA TYR A 334 24.98 11.00 15.91
C TYR A 334 23.89 11.31 14.89
N TYR A 335 24.03 10.75 13.70
CA TYR A 335 23.08 10.89 12.59
C TYR A 335 22.50 9.54 12.19
N ALA A 336 21.23 9.56 11.78
CA ALA A 336 20.52 8.44 11.17
C ALA A 336 20.55 8.63 9.66
N VAL A 337 21.36 7.82 8.95
CA VAL A 337 21.56 7.92 7.50
C VAL A 337 20.88 6.74 6.83
N LYS A 338 19.78 7.01 6.13
CA LYS A 338 18.98 6.01 5.43
C LYS A 338 19.32 6.00 3.94
N ARG A 339 19.89 4.90 3.47
CA ARG A 339 20.10 4.60 2.04
C ARG A 339 18.87 3.88 1.50
N LEU A 340 18.20 4.46 0.52
CA LEU A 340 17.07 3.82 -0.17
C LEU A 340 17.59 2.97 -1.34
N LYS A 341 17.03 1.77 -1.51
CA LYS A 341 17.40 0.79 -2.55
C LYS A 341 16.25 0.67 -3.55
N ASN A 342 16.58 0.43 -4.83
CA ASN A 342 15.61 0.18 -5.90
C ASN A 342 14.55 1.30 -6.04
N VAL A 343 14.96 2.56 -5.85
CA VAL A 343 14.07 3.72 -6.00
C VAL A 343 13.74 3.93 -7.47
N GLN A 344 12.44 3.97 -7.80
CA GLN A 344 11.96 4.41 -9.10
C GLN A 344 11.69 5.92 -9.02
N VAL A 345 12.40 6.72 -9.82
CA VAL A 345 12.09 8.14 -10.03
C VAL A 345 11.89 8.34 -11.53
N SER A 346 10.79 8.99 -11.92
CA SER A 346 10.44 9.17 -13.34
C SER A 346 11.12 10.38 -13.99
N CYS A 347 11.62 11.30 -13.16
CA CYS A 347 12.32 12.54 -13.53
C CYS A 347 13.56 12.69 -12.63
N GLU A 348 14.61 13.38 -13.10
CA GLU A 348 15.92 13.36 -12.42
C GLU A 348 15.92 13.99 -11.01
N ASP A 349 15.05 14.98 -10.71
CA ASP A 349 15.00 15.66 -9.39
C ASP A 349 13.66 15.57 -8.61
N GLU A 350 12.69 14.74 -9.02
CA GLU A 350 11.41 14.59 -8.28
C GLU A 350 11.64 14.22 -6.79
N PHE A 351 12.69 13.43 -6.53
CA PHE A 351 13.13 13.07 -5.18
C PHE A 351 13.61 14.28 -4.37
N GLY A 352 14.42 15.16 -4.98
CA GLY A 352 14.92 16.37 -4.33
C GLY A 352 13.81 17.38 -4.08
N GLU A 353 12.96 17.65 -5.07
CA GLU A 353 11.78 18.50 -4.93
C GLU A 353 10.88 18.05 -3.77
N THR A 354 10.61 16.74 -3.69
CA THR A 354 9.77 16.18 -2.62
C THR A 354 10.42 16.34 -1.25
N LEU A 355 11.72 16.11 -1.10
CA LEU A 355 12.43 16.33 0.16
C LEU A 355 12.55 17.83 0.52
N ARG A 356 12.63 18.73 -0.47
CA ARG A 356 12.53 20.20 -0.27
C ARG A 356 11.12 20.66 0.12
N LYS A 357 10.06 19.91 -0.22
CA LYS A 357 8.70 20.12 0.33
C LYS A 357 8.63 19.64 1.78
N ILE A 358 9.08 18.42 2.05
CA ILE A 358 9.07 17.80 3.39
C ILE A 358 9.92 18.60 4.40
N SER A 359 11.07 19.15 4.02
CA SER A 359 11.94 19.91 4.94
C SER A 359 11.35 21.24 5.44
N LYS A 360 10.31 21.75 4.76
CA LYS A 360 9.53 22.93 5.20
C LYS A 360 8.53 22.59 6.33
N LEU A 361 8.26 21.32 6.58
CA LEU A 361 7.45 20.88 7.72
C LEU A 361 8.28 20.99 9.00
N LYS A 362 8.09 22.09 9.74
CA LYS A 362 8.69 22.31 11.07
C LYS A 362 7.59 22.21 12.12
N HIS A 363 7.63 21.16 12.93
CA HIS A 363 6.64 20.88 13.97
C HIS A 363 7.28 20.02 15.09
N PRO A 364 6.98 20.22 16.38
CA PRO A 364 7.59 19.47 17.48
C PRO A 364 7.48 17.95 17.36
N ASN A 365 6.38 17.45 16.76
CA ASN A 365 6.13 16.01 16.58
C ASN A 365 6.48 15.44 15.19
N ILE A 366 7.24 16.17 14.36
CA ILE A 366 7.71 15.68 13.05
C ILE A 366 9.24 15.68 13.06
N LEU A 367 9.87 14.54 12.72
CA LEU A 367 11.32 14.40 12.73
C LEU A 367 11.97 15.35 11.70
N PRO A 368 12.77 16.35 12.12
CA PRO A 368 13.35 17.32 11.18
C PRO A 368 14.37 16.68 10.25
N LEU A 369 14.18 16.84 8.95
CA LEU A 369 15.14 16.40 7.92
C LEU A 369 16.40 17.28 7.99
N VAL A 370 17.57 16.66 8.18
CA VAL A 370 18.87 17.34 8.20
C VAL A 370 19.36 17.61 6.78
N GLY A 371 19.24 16.60 5.90
CA GLY A 371 19.70 16.71 4.52
C GLY A 371 19.46 15.45 3.70
N TYR A 372 19.86 15.47 2.44
CA TYR A 372 19.71 14.37 1.51
C TYR A 372 20.81 14.33 0.44
N ARG A 373 20.90 13.20 -0.27
CA ARG A 373 21.66 13.04 -1.52
C ARG A 373 20.77 12.41 -2.57
N SER A 374 20.82 12.92 -3.79
CA SER A 374 20.14 12.36 -4.95
C SER A 374 21.13 12.23 -6.10
N THR A 375 21.56 11.01 -6.42
CA THR A 375 22.27 10.69 -7.66
C THR A 375 21.48 9.62 -8.42
N SER A 376 21.89 9.28 -9.65
CA SER A 376 21.30 8.18 -10.42
C SER A 376 21.40 6.83 -9.72
N GLU A 377 22.48 6.60 -8.96
CA GLU A 377 22.75 5.34 -8.26
C GLU A 377 22.32 5.34 -6.78
N GLU A 378 22.33 6.50 -6.12
CA GLU A 378 22.16 6.60 -4.66
C GLU A 378 21.14 7.65 -4.23
N LYS A 379 20.19 7.23 -3.40
CA LYS A 379 19.28 8.10 -2.66
C LYS A 379 19.57 7.98 -1.16
N LEU A 380 20.06 9.05 -0.54
CA LEU A 380 20.33 9.13 0.90
C LEU A 380 19.40 10.15 1.56
N VAL A 381 18.91 9.83 2.76
CA VAL A 381 18.08 10.71 3.60
C VAL A 381 18.70 10.74 5.00
N ILE A 382 18.89 11.92 5.57
CA ILE A 382 19.68 12.12 6.80
C ILE A 382 18.85 12.85 7.86
N TYR A 383 18.86 12.30 9.07
CA TYR A 383 18.19 12.86 10.26
C TYR A 383 19.14 12.86 11.47
N LYS A 384 18.84 13.64 12.52
CA LYS A 384 19.51 13.48 13.83
C LYS A 384 19.08 12.15 14.48
N TYR A 385 20.03 11.37 14.97
CA TYR A 385 19.74 10.04 15.53
C TYR A 385 19.03 10.13 16.88
N GLN A 386 17.86 9.47 16.99
CA GLN A 386 17.09 9.43 18.23
C GLN A 386 17.53 8.26 19.12
N THR A 387 18.05 8.55 20.31
CA THR A 387 18.63 7.57 21.24
C THR A 387 17.59 6.71 21.95
N ASN A 388 16.42 7.27 22.27
CA ASN A 388 15.29 6.55 22.87
C ASN A 388 14.59 5.57 21.89
N GLY A 389 15.02 5.52 20.62
CA GLY A 389 14.55 4.56 19.63
C GLY A 389 13.15 4.88 19.09
N SER A 390 12.39 3.84 18.76
CA SER A 390 11.02 3.94 18.23
C SER A 390 9.96 3.49 19.25
N LEU A 391 8.70 3.88 19.01
CA LEU A 391 7.55 3.37 19.75
C LEU A 391 7.46 1.83 19.69
N LEU A 392 7.89 1.22 18.58
CA LEU A 392 8.01 -0.24 18.49
C LEU A 392 9.04 -0.80 19.48
N ASN A 393 10.15 -0.11 19.74
CA ASN A 393 11.11 -0.52 20.76
C ASN A 393 10.49 -0.41 22.15
N LEU A 394 9.88 0.74 22.48
CA LEU A 394 9.19 0.96 23.76
C LEU A 394 8.11 -0.10 24.03
N LEU A 395 7.24 -0.38 23.06
CA LEU A 395 6.19 -1.39 23.20
C LEU A 395 6.78 -2.80 23.35
N ASN A 396 7.85 -3.12 22.62
CA ASN A 396 8.52 -4.41 22.75
C ASN A 396 9.21 -4.61 24.10
N ASP A 397 9.84 -3.57 24.65
CA ASP A 397 10.45 -3.58 25.98
C ASP A 397 9.41 -3.64 27.08
N TYR A 398 8.29 -2.95 26.91
CA TYR A 398 7.13 -3.04 27.80
C TYR A 398 6.54 -4.46 27.85
N ILE A 399 6.29 -5.08 26.69
CA ILE A 399 5.78 -6.46 26.58
C ILE A 399 6.78 -7.45 27.19
N ALA A 400 8.09 -7.19 27.09
CA ALA A 400 9.14 -7.99 27.71
C ALA A 400 9.36 -7.69 29.21
N GLY A 401 8.58 -6.78 29.82
CA GLY A 401 8.70 -6.39 31.22
C GLY A 401 9.92 -5.51 31.54
N ARG A 402 10.66 -5.03 30.53
CA ARG A 402 11.93 -4.28 30.67
C ARG A 402 11.76 -2.78 30.88
N LYS A 403 10.67 -2.18 30.39
CA LYS A 403 10.39 -0.74 30.53
C LYS A 403 8.95 -0.53 31.00
N HIS A 404 8.72 0.48 31.84
CA HIS A 404 7.37 0.86 32.26
C HIS A 404 6.70 1.70 31.15
N PHE A 405 5.39 1.56 30.96
CA PHE A 405 4.64 2.32 29.96
C PHE A 405 3.30 2.79 30.55
N PRO A 406 3.32 3.88 31.35
CA PRO A 406 2.16 4.35 32.11
C PRO A 406 1.15 5.05 31.19
N TRP A 407 -0.11 5.16 31.64
CA TRP A 407 -1.19 5.79 30.88
C TRP A 407 -0.84 7.19 30.36
N LYS A 408 -0.31 8.08 31.22
CA LYS A 408 0.08 9.45 30.84
C LYS A 408 1.07 9.51 29.66
N LEU A 409 2.01 8.56 29.58
CA LEU A 409 2.94 8.48 28.45
C LEU A 409 2.27 7.93 27.18
N ARG A 410 1.34 6.97 27.31
CA ARG A 410 0.55 6.45 26.17
C ARG A 410 -0.31 7.56 25.54
N LEU A 411 -1.00 8.33 26.38
CA LEU A 411 -1.88 9.42 25.95
C LEU A 411 -1.07 10.59 25.35
N SER A 412 0.04 10.98 25.98
CA SER A 412 0.98 11.97 25.42
C SER A 412 1.53 11.56 24.04
N ILE A 413 1.90 10.28 23.86
CA ILE A 413 2.35 9.75 22.56
C ILE A 413 1.20 9.76 21.54
N ALA A 414 -0.01 9.34 21.91
CA ALA A 414 -1.18 9.38 21.04
C ALA A 414 -1.48 10.80 20.54
N CYS A 415 -1.51 11.77 21.46
CA CYS A 415 -1.76 13.17 21.16
C CYS A 415 -0.65 13.78 20.30
N GLY A 416 0.63 13.57 20.62
CA GLY A 416 1.73 14.11 19.83
C GLY A 416 1.76 13.58 18.39
N ILE A 417 1.43 12.29 18.18
CA ILE A 417 1.25 11.76 16.82
C ILE A 417 0.06 12.44 16.13
N ALA A 418 -1.09 12.61 16.83
CA ALA A 418 -2.25 13.30 16.28
C ALA A 418 -1.92 14.75 15.87
N ARG A 419 -1.21 15.51 16.72
CA ARG A 419 -0.76 16.89 16.44
C ARG A 419 0.10 16.96 15.17
N GLY A 420 1.12 16.09 15.08
CA GLY A 420 2.00 16.07 13.92
C GLY A 420 1.29 15.65 12.62
N MET A 421 0.36 14.69 12.69
CA MET A 421 -0.42 14.27 11.52
C MET A 421 -1.49 15.31 11.13
N ALA A 422 -2.15 15.97 12.08
CA ALA A 422 -3.06 17.08 11.82
C ALA A 422 -2.35 18.26 11.17
N PHE A 423 -1.12 18.58 11.60
CA PHE A 423 -0.28 19.60 10.97
C PHE A 423 0.07 19.26 9.52
N ILE A 424 0.33 17.98 9.20
CA ILE A 424 0.61 17.50 7.83
C ILE A 424 -0.59 17.72 6.89
N TYR A 425 -1.81 17.46 7.36
CA TYR A 425 -3.04 17.58 6.55
C TYR A 425 -3.75 18.94 6.67
N ARG A 426 -3.17 19.90 7.40
CA ARG A 426 -3.77 21.22 7.59
C ARG A 426 -3.73 21.99 6.27
N LYS A 427 -4.89 22.11 5.62
CA LYS A 427 -5.12 23.04 4.49
C LYS A 427 -4.56 24.42 4.85
N LYS A 428 -3.73 24.98 3.98
CA LYS A 428 -3.32 26.39 4.09
C LYS A 428 -4.37 27.25 3.39
N LEU A 429 -4.74 28.35 4.05
CA LEU A 429 -5.53 29.41 3.45
C LEU A 429 -4.57 30.41 2.79
N ASN A 430 -4.86 30.76 1.55
CA ASN A 430 -4.13 31.83 0.86
C ASN A 430 -4.62 33.20 1.32
N ASN A 431 -3.82 34.25 1.11
CA ASN A 431 -4.12 35.64 1.52
C ASN A 431 -5.49 36.19 1.04
N ASN A 432 -6.15 35.51 0.10
CA ASN A 432 -7.48 35.86 -0.43
C ASN A 432 -8.61 34.98 0.15
N ASN A 433 -8.38 34.25 1.24
CA ASN A 433 -9.32 33.31 1.90
C ASN A 433 -9.93 32.24 0.98
N LYS A 434 -9.26 31.92 -0.14
CA LYS A 434 -9.59 30.77 -0.97
C LYS A 434 -8.76 29.58 -0.51
N GLU A 435 -9.40 28.41 -0.47
CA GLU A 435 -8.68 27.14 -0.39
C GLU A 435 -7.76 27.00 -1.60
N GLU A 436 -6.49 26.72 -1.36
CA GLU A 436 -5.55 26.35 -2.42
C GLU A 436 -5.88 24.92 -2.87
N GLU A 437 -5.91 24.66 -4.19
CA GLU A 437 -6.02 23.29 -4.72
C GLU A 437 -4.71 22.56 -4.41
N ASP A 438 -4.65 21.96 -3.21
CA ASP A 438 -3.41 21.53 -2.59
C ASP A 438 -2.93 20.16 -3.08
N ASP A 439 -2.51 20.15 -4.36
CA ASP A 439 -1.72 19.10 -5.01
C ASP A 439 -0.30 18.95 -4.37
N SER A 440 -0.04 19.63 -3.24
CA SER A 440 1.21 19.60 -2.49
C SER A 440 1.15 18.79 -1.20
N ILE A 441 -0.03 18.40 -0.69
CA ILE A 441 -0.14 17.49 0.46
C ILE A 441 0.43 16.12 0.08
N ILE A 442 1.44 15.68 0.84
CA ILE A 442 2.05 14.36 0.70
C ILE A 442 1.54 13.49 1.85
N PRO A 443 0.69 12.46 1.62
CA PRO A 443 0.33 11.54 2.69
C PRO A 443 1.54 10.76 3.21
N HIS A 444 1.50 10.27 4.45
CA HIS A 444 2.59 9.50 5.01
C HIS A 444 2.68 8.10 4.38
N GLY A 445 1.54 7.41 4.21
CA GLY A 445 1.39 6.13 3.52
C GLY A 445 2.09 4.91 4.15
N ASN A 446 2.68 5.05 5.34
CA ASN A 446 3.40 4.00 6.08
C ASN A 446 3.58 4.41 7.55
N LEU A 447 2.52 4.91 8.16
CA LEU A 447 2.48 5.20 9.60
C LEU A 447 2.43 3.88 10.38
N LYS A 448 3.35 3.69 11.33
CA LYS A 448 3.46 2.48 12.17
C LYS A 448 4.42 2.73 13.35
N PRO A 449 4.41 1.93 14.43
CA PRO A 449 5.24 2.17 15.61
C PRO A 449 6.76 2.20 15.36
N SER A 450 7.27 1.52 14.32
CA SER A 450 8.70 1.61 13.96
C SER A 450 9.10 2.97 13.40
N ASN A 451 8.12 3.73 12.91
CA ASN A 451 8.30 5.01 12.22
C ASN A 451 7.90 6.20 13.11
N ILE A 452 7.43 5.95 14.33
CA ILE A 452 7.33 6.94 15.39
C ILE A 452 8.59 6.81 16.25
N LEU A 453 9.51 7.77 16.15
CA LEU A 453 10.68 7.85 17.03
C LEU A 453 10.30 8.57 18.33
N LEU A 454 11.12 8.40 19.36
CA LEU A 454 10.98 9.10 20.64
C LEU A 454 12.18 10.02 20.84
N ASN A 455 11.94 11.30 21.11
CA ASN A 455 13.01 12.23 21.50
C ASN A 455 13.49 11.96 22.94
N GLU A 456 14.42 12.76 23.44
CA GLU A 456 15.00 12.63 24.79
C GLU A 456 13.94 12.70 25.90
N ASN A 457 12.89 13.51 25.71
CA ASN A 457 11.74 13.66 26.62
C ASN A 457 10.70 12.52 26.49
N ASN A 458 10.90 11.56 25.57
CA ASN A 458 9.93 10.55 25.12
C ASN A 458 8.71 11.11 24.37
N GLU A 459 8.78 12.33 23.82
CA GLU A 459 7.77 12.86 22.91
C GLU A 459 7.88 12.18 21.53
N PRO A 460 6.75 11.94 20.84
CA PRO A 460 6.75 11.26 19.55
C PRO A 460 7.22 12.17 18.41
N LEU A 461 8.05 11.61 17.54
CA LEU A 461 8.56 12.21 16.31
C LEU A 461 8.17 11.32 15.12
N ILE A 462 7.26 11.81 14.28
CA ILE A 462 6.85 11.14 13.04
C ILE A 462 8.02 11.15 12.04
N SER A 463 8.43 9.98 11.55
CA SER A 463 9.56 9.79 10.63
C SER A 463 9.16 9.05 9.36
N GLU A 464 10.02 9.08 8.34
CA GLU A 464 9.77 8.48 7.01
C GLU A 464 8.59 9.08 6.20
N HIS A 465 8.06 10.23 6.63
CA HIS A 465 7.00 10.97 5.95
C HIS A 465 7.34 11.19 4.46
N GLY A 466 6.39 10.87 3.57
CA GLY A 466 6.49 11.03 2.12
C GLY A 466 7.47 10.10 1.38
N LEU A 467 8.32 9.33 2.07
CA LEU A 467 9.30 8.44 1.43
C LEU A 467 8.66 7.25 0.68
N THR A 468 7.43 6.91 1.05
CA THR A 468 6.62 5.84 0.45
C THR A 468 6.33 6.04 -1.03
N LYS A 469 6.24 7.30 -1.47
CA LYS A 469 6.07 7.71 -2.88
C LYS A 469 7.13 7.10 -3.81
N PHE A 470 8.33 6.85 -3.28
CA PHE A 470 9.51 6.42 -4.04
C PHE A 470 9.79 4.91 -4.01
N MET A 471 8.91 4.13 -3.38
CA MET A 471 8.99 2.67 -3.32
C MET A 471 8.23 2.06 -4.53
N ASP A 472 8.43 0.77 -4.87
CA ASP A 472 8.15 0.17 -6.22
C ASP A 472 6.66 0.03 -6.68
N PRO A 473 5.64 0.13 -5.80
CA PRO A 473 4.46 -0.76 -5.80
C PRO A 473 4.57 -2.24 -6.20
N ASN A 474 5.08 -2.58 -7.38
CA ASN A 474 4.89 -3.92 -7.97
C ASN A 474 5.72 -5.02 -7.27
N ARG A 475 6.94 -4.71 -6.84
CA ARG A 475 7.75 -5.52 -5.90
C ARG A 475 7.37 -5.23 -4.45
N SER A 476 6.87 -4.03 -4.17
CA SER A 476 6.39 -3.60 -2.86
C SER A 476 5.06 -4.23 -2.45
N GLY A 477 4.35 -4.95 -3.34
CA GLY A 477 3.06 -5.59 -3.03
C GLY A 477 3.12 -6.66 -1.94
N PHE A 478 4.31 -7.02 -1.50
CA PHE A 478 4.60 -7.91 -0.36
C PHE A 478 5.18 -7.17 0.87
N LEU A 479 5.50 -5.87 0.75
CA LEU A 479 6.25 -5.07 1.73
C LEU A 479 5.55 -3.78 2.18
N LEU A 480 4.71 -3.17 1.34
CA LEU A 480 3.74 -2.12 1.76
C LEU A 480 2.57 -2.71 2.55
N SER A 481 2.44 -4.03 2.58
CA SER A 481 1.67 -4.73 3.61
C SER A 481 2.45 -4.75 4.92
N SER A 482 2.49 -3.62 5.62
CA SER A 482 2.69 -3.60 7.07
C SER A 482 1.55 -4.39 7.69
N GLN A 483 1.78 -5.68 7.95
CA GLN A 483 0.74 -6.66 8.29
C GLN A 483 -0.07 -6.19 9.52
N GLY A 484 -1.25 -5.61 9.27
CA GLY A 484 -2.16 -5.07 10.28
C GLY A 484 -2.42 -3.56 10.22
N TYR A 485 -1.47 -2.74 9.76
CA TYR A 485 -1.61 -1.27 9.71
C TYR A 485 -2.15 -0.77 8.36
N THR A 486 -1.90 -1.49 7.26
CA THR A 486 -2.40 -1.08 5.94
C THR A 486 -3.94 -1.05 5.89
N ALA A 487 -4.50 0.08 5.47
CA ALA A 487 -5.95 0.24 5.33
C ALA A 487 -6.57 -0.71 4.28
N PRO A 488 -7.83 -1.16 4.46
CA PRO A 488 -8.47 -2.16 3.58
C PRO A 488 -8.51 -1.81 2.09
N GLU A 489 -8.61 -0.53 1.76
CA GLU A 489 -8.66 0.01 0.40
C GLU A 489 -7.28 0.07 -0.30
N LYS A 490 -6.18 0.02 0.47
CA LYS A 490 -4.79 -0.02 -0.03
C LYS A 490 -4.41 1.14 -0.96
N CYS A 491 -5.03 2.30 -0.81
CA CYS A 491 -4.55 3.55 -1.39
C CYS A 491 -3.63 4.30 -0.40
N ILE A 492 -2.96 5.34 -0.88
CA ILE A 492 -2.22 6.30 -0.06
C ILE A 492 -3.06 7.58 -0.01
N SER A 493 -3.55 7.94 1.17
CA SER A 493 -4.45 9.07 1.44
C SER A 493 -4.46 9.43 2.93
N GLU A 494 -4.97 10.61 3.30
CA GLU A 494 -5.25 10.95 4.71
C GLU A 494 -6.01 9.83 5.41
N LYS A 495 -7.12 9.36 4.81
CA LYS A 495 -7.97 8.34 5.43
C LYS A 495 -7.26 6.99 5.60
N SER A 496 -6.28 6.66 4.76
CA SER A 496 -5.43 5.47 4.92
C SER A 496 -4.44 5.59 6.09
N ASP A 497 -3.92 6.80 6.33
CA ASP A 497 -3.03 7.10 7.46
C ASP A 497 -3.84 7.23 8.77
N VAL A 498 -5.06 7.75 8.73
CA VAL A 498 -6.03 7.71 9.84
C VAL A 498 -6.31 6.27 10.29
N TYR A 499 -6.51 5.34 9.35
CA TYR A 499 -6.67 3.91 9.70
C TYR A 499 -5.41 3.39 10.40
N SER A 500 -4.23 3.69 9.84
CA SER A 500 -2.93 3.29 10.40
C SER A 500 -2.72 3.86 11.82
N PHE A 501 -3.13 5.10 12.06
CA PHE A 501 -3.12 5.75 13.38
C PHE A 501 -4.09 5.08 14.35
N GLY A 502 -5.32 4.78 13.92
CA GLY A 502 -6.30 4.04 14.72
C GLY A 502 -5.78 2.68 15.17
N VAL A 503 -5.00 1.99 14.33
CA VAL A 503 -4.33 0.74 14.70
C VAL A 503 -3.26 0.97 15.78
N ILE A 504 -2.47 2.03 15.69
CA ILE A 504 -1.49 2.42 16.73
C ILE A 504 -2.22 2.74 18.07
N LEU A 505 -3.34 3.47 18.03
CA LEU A 505 -4.15 3.72 19.23
C LEU A 505 -4.61 2.41 19.90
N LEU A 506 -5.04 1.41 19.12
CA LEU A 506 -5.41 0.11 19.67
C LEU A 506 -4.21 -0.61 20.32
N GLU A 507 -3.00 -0.53 19.76
CA GLU A 507 -1.81 -1.10 20.41
C GLU A 507 -1.46 -0.37 21.71
N LEU A 508 -1.60 0.97 21.75
CA LEU A 508 -1.40 1.77 22.96
C LEU A 508 -2.41 1.41 24.06
N LEU A 509 -3.70 1.27 23.72
CA LEU A 509 -4.77 0.94 24.65
C LEU A 509 -4.68 -0.50 25.19
N THR A 510 -4.40 -1.46 24.30
CA THR A 510 -4.41 -2.89 24.63
C THR A 510 -3.07 -3.43 25.16
N GLY A 511 -1.97 -2.70 24.93
CA GLY A 511 -0.61 -3.16 25.22
C GLY A 511 -0.13 -4.33 24.33
N LYS A 512 -0.91 -4.71 23.31
CA LYS A 512 -0.62 -5.83 22.41
C LYS A 512 0.09 -5.32 21.16
N SER A 513 1.15 -6.00 20.74
CA SER A 513 1.80 -5.74 19.46
C SER A 513 1.28 -6.67 18.37
N ILE A 514 0.97 -6.13 17.19
CA ILE A 514 0.50 -6.88 16.03
C ILE A 514 1.60 -7.82 15.49
N GLU A 515 2.85 -7.34 15.41
CA GLU A 515 3.99 -8.10 14.90
C GLU A 515 4.22 -9.41 15.69
N LYS A 516 3.99 -9.36 17.01
CA LYS A 516 4.10 -10.52 17.91
C LYS A 516 2.85 -11.39 17.93
N SER A 517 1.67 -10.79 17.90
CA SER A 517 0.41 -11.52 18.12
C SER A 517 -0.18 -12.18 16.88
N ARG A 518 0.09 -11.64 15.67
CA ARG A 518 -0.61 -11.99 14.41
C ARG A 518 -2.14 -11.84 14.47
N ILE A 519 -2.65 -11.11 15.47
CA ILE A 519 -4.09 -10.85 15.64
C ILE A 519 -4.46 -9.62 14.79
N ASP A 520 -5.56 -9.74 14.05
CA ASP A 520 -6.28 -8.56 13.53
C ASP A 520 -6.89 -7.81 14.71
N LEU A 521 -6.13 -6.86 15.25
CA LEU A 521 -6.43 -6.17 16.51
C LEU A 521 -7.75 -5.40 16.39
N ALA A 522 -8.00 -4.73 15.27
CA ALA A 522 -9.25 -4.03 14.99
C ALA A 522 -10.46 -4.98 14.99
N ARG A 523 -10.34 -6.18 14.41
CA ARG A 523 -11.42 -7.19 14.43
C ARG A 523 -11.61 -7.82 15.81
N TRP A 524 -10.54 -8.04 16.56
CA TRP A 524 -10.59 -8.57 17.93
C TRP A 524 -11.29 -7.58 18.88
N VAL A 525 -10.85 -6.33 18.92
CA VAL A 525 -11.44 -5.28 19.77
C VAL A 525 -12.92 -5.07 19.44
N ARG A 526 -13.29 -4.98 18.15
CA ARG A 526 -14.70 -4.89 17.74
C ARG A 526 -15.57 -6.07 18.17
N SER A 527 -14.96 -7.23 18.39
CA SER A 527 -15.68 -8.38 18.91
C SER A 527 -15.90 -8.21 20.41
N MET A 528 -14.86 -7.92 21.19
CA MET A 528 -14.99 -7.71 22.64
C MET A 528 -15.97 -6.59 23.00
N VAL A 529 -15.95 -5.46 22.27
CA VAL A 529 -16.86 -4.33 22.52
C VAL A 529 -18.32 -4.68 22.22
N ARG A 530 -18.61 -5.54 21.23
CA ARG A 530 -19.97 -5.99 20.91
C ARG A 530 -20.53 -6.94 21.97
N GLU A 531 -19.68 -7.77 22.57
CA GLU A 531 -20.08 -8.69 23.64
C GLU A 531 -20.19 -7.99 25.03
N GLU A 532 -20.09 -6.65 25.08
CA GLU A 532 -20.12 -5.80 26.29
C GLU A 532 -18.88 -5.87 27.22
N TRP A 533 -17.84 -6.64 26.87
CA TRP A 533 -16.58 -6.76 27.63
C TRP A 533 -15.59 -5.62 27.31
N THR A 534 -16.06 -4.38 27.35
CA THR A 534 -15.27 -3.21 26.90
C THR A 534 -14.04 -2.94 27.77
N GLY A 535 -14.09 -3.21 29.07
CA GLY A 535 -12.97 -3.06 30.00
C GLY A 535 -11.83 -4.08 29.79
N GLU A 536 -12.13 -5.30 29.32
CA GLU A 536 -11.12 -6.33 29.08
C GLU A 536 -10.26 -6.08 27.81
N VAL A 537 -10.64 -5.07 27.02
CA VAL A 537 -9.83 -4.62 25.89
C VAL A 537 -8.50 -4.03 26.37
N PHE A 538 -8.52 -3.31 27.48
CA PHE A 538 -7.37 -2.53 27.93
C PHE A 538 -6.23 -3.40 28.47
N ASP A 539 -5.03 -2.86 28.37
CA ASP A 539 -3.85 -3.41 29.02
C ASP A 539 -4.08 -3.51 30.54
N LYS A 540 -3.75 -4.65 31.15
CA LYS A 540 -3.92 -4.88 32.59
C LYS A 540 -3.17 -3.91 33.51
N LYS A 541 -2.25 -3.09 32.96
CA LYS A 541 -1.55 -2.01 33.69
C LYS A 541 -2.13 -0.61 33.44
N VAL A 542 -3.19 -0.48 32.64
CA VAL A 542 -4.09 0.68 32.69
C VAL A 542 -5.03 0.42 33.88
N GLY A 543 -5.02 1.33 34.86
CA GLY A 543 -5.78 1.14 36.09
C GLY A 543 -7.28 1.41 35.92
N PRO A 544 -8.10 1.03 36.93
CA PRO A 544 -9.53 1.27 36.90
C PRO A 544 -9.92 2.75 36.76
N ASN A 545 -9.12 3.66 37.30
CA ASN A 545 -9.36 5.10 37.26
C ASN A 545 -9.09 5.67 35.86
N GLU A 546 -8.08 5.14 35.17
CA GLU A 546 -7.69 5.55 33.83
C GLU A 546 -8.66 5.07 32.75
N HIS A 547 -9.52 4.08 33.04
CA HIS A 547 -10.56 3.64 32.10
C HIS A 547 -11.51 4.77 31.68
N GLN A 548 -11.81 5.74 32.55
CA GLN A 548 -12.67 6.88 32.21
C GLN A 548 -12.10 7.69 31.03
N TRP A 549 -10.77 7.77 30.91
CA TRP A 549 -10.06 8.42 29.81
C TRP A 549 -9.78 7.47 28.65
N ALA A 550 -9.58 6.18 28.93
CA ALA A 550 -9.30 5.18 27.90
C ALA A 550 -10.51 4.85 27.01
N PHE A 551 -11.75 4.96 27.53
CA PHE A 551 -12.97 4.72 26.74
C PHE A 551 -13.19 5.73 25.59
N PRO A 552 -13.10 7.06 25.80
CA PRO A 552 -13.09 8.03 24.70
C PRO A 552 -12.03 7.74 23.62
N ILE A 553 -10.79 7.46 24.02
CA ILE A 553 -9.69 7.16 23.09
C ILE A 553 -9.95 5.84 22.33
N LEU A 554 -10.56 4.84 22.97
CA LEU A 554 -11.01 3.61 22.32
C LEU A 554 -12.09 3.87 21.26
N ASN A 555 -13.03 4.78 21.53
CA ASN A 555 -14.03 5.17 20.53
C ASN A 555 -13.38 5.85 19.31
N VAL A 556 -12.46 6.80 19.53
CA VAL A 556 -11.66 7.43 18.46
C VAL A 556 -10.93 6.36 17.63
N ALA A 557 -10.24 5.42 18.28
CA ALA A 557 -9.53 4.33 17.61
C ALA A 557 -10.47 3.44 16.76
N LEU A 558 -11.64 3.09 17.30
CA LEU A 558 -12.64 2.28 16.61
C LEU A 558 -13.27 2.97 15.39
N THR A 559 -13.45 4.29 15.44
CA THR A 559 -13.90 5.11 14.29
C THR A 559 -12.80 5.21 13.23
N CYS A 560 -11.54 5.39 13.64
CA CYS A 560 -10.38 5.45 12.74
C CYS A 560 -10.18 4.15 11.95
N VAL A 561 -10.34 2.98 12.58
CA VAL A 561 -10.17 1.67 11.90
C VAL A 561 -11.43 1.20 11.15
N THR A 562 -12.37 2.09 10.82
CA THR A 562 -13.58 1.73 10.04
C THR A 562 -13.24 1.26 8.63
N ARG A 563 -14.03 0.30 8.13
CA ARG A 563 -13.76 -0.37 6.85
C ARG A 563 -13.89 0.57 5.65
N PHE A 564 -14.82 1.50 5.75
CA PHE A 564 -15.15 2.51 4.75
C PHE A 564 -14.39 3.79 5.11
N GLN A 565 -13.66 4.37 4.16
CA GLN A 565 -12.77 5.51 4.40
C GLN A 565 -13.55 6.81 4.67
N GLU A 566 -14.74 6.90 4.10
CA GLU A 566 -15.74 7.96 4.27
C GLU A 566 -16.29 8.06 5.70
N ASN A 567 -16.22 6.96 6.48
CA ASN A 567 -16.67 6.92 7.88
C ASN A 567 -15.53 7.22 8.88
N ARG A 568 -14.31 7.50 8.38
CA ARG A 568 -13.17 7.85 9.22
C ARG A 568 -13.12 9.37 9.40
N PRO A 569 -12.90 9.88 10.62
CA PRO A 569 -12.69 11.31 10.85
C PRO A 569 -11.43 11.81 10.12
N THR A 570 -11.29 13.13 10.03
CA THR A 570 -10.06 13.83 9.63
C THR A 570 -9.04 13.79 10.78
N MET A 571 -7.77 14.04 10.48
CA MET A 571 -6.76 14.15 11.54
C MET A 571 -7.02 15.34 12.49
N GLY A 572 -7.75 16.38 12.06
CA GLY A 572 -8.17 17.49 12.91
C GLY A 572 -9.20 17.07 13.96
N GLU A 573 -10.31 16.45 13.54
CA GLU A 573 -11.35 15.93 14.46
C GLU A 573 -10.83 14.83 15.40
N ILE A 574 -9.78 14.11 14.99
CA ILE A 574 -9.08 13.13 15.84
C ILE A 574 -8.26 13.84 16.92
N LEU A 575 -7.54 14.90 16.55
CA LEU A 575 -6.72 15.67 17.47
C LEU A 575 -7.58 16.32 18.54
N GLU A 576 -8.63 17.04 18.13
CA GLU A 576 -9.60 17.71 19.00
C GLU A 576 -10.11 16.77 20.11
N ARG A 577 -10.63 15.60 19.73
CA ARG A 577 -11.12 14.57 20.68
C ARG A 577 -10.06 13.96 21.60
N ILE A 578 -8.78 14.01 21.23
CA ILE A 578 -7.69 13.52 22.09
C ILE A 578 -7.23 14.63 23.04
N GLU A 579 -7.25 15.88 22.59
CA GLU A 579 -6.95 17.05 23.43
C GLU A 579 -8.05 17.29 24.47
N GLU A 580 -9.34 17.19 24.11
CA GLU A 580 -10.47 17.20 25.06
C GLU A 580 -10.23 16.26 26.25
N VAL A 581 -9.86 15.01 25.97
CA VAL A 581 -9.60 13.97 26.99
C VAL A 581 -8.35 14.29 27.83
N MET A 582 -7.35 14.94 27.25
CA MET A 582 -6.16 15.37 27.99
C MET A 582 -6.47 16.54 28.92
N ASP A 583 -7.18 17.55 28.43
CA ASP A 583 -7.52 18.75 29.19
C ASP A 583 -8.46 18.40 30.37
N GLU A 584 -9.43 17.51 30.15
CA GLU A 584 -10.28 16.97 31.22
C GLU A 584 -9.47 16.17 32.27
N GLN A 585 -8.50 15.35 31.84
CA GLN A 585 -7.61 14.62 32.76
C GLN A 585 -6.75 15.57 33.59
N GLU A 586 -6.11 16.56 32.96
CA GLU A 586 -5.27 17.53 33.68
C GLU A 586 -6.08 18.39 34.64
N HIS A 587 -7.31 18.78 34.28
CA HIS A 587 -8.20 19.50 35.18
C HIS A 587 -8.59 18.67 36.41
N GLN A 588 -8.87 17.37 36.25
CA GLN A 588 -9.11 16.47 37.40
C GLN A 588 -7.86 16.29 38.28
N GLU A 589 -6.66 16.13 37.68
CA GLU A 589 -5.39 16.06 38.43
C GLU A 589 -5.15 17.34 39.27
N GLN A 590 -5.46 18.52 38.71
CA GLN A 590 -5.35 19.81 39.41
C GLN A 590 -6.40 19.98 40.54
N ILE A 591 -7.65 19.53 40.32
CA ILE A 591 -8.68 19.54 41.36
C ILE A 591 -8.33 18.58 42.51
N ALA A 592 -7.78 17.40 42.20
CA ALA A 592 -7.34 16.46 43.22
C ALA A 592 -6.18 17.03 44.06
N SER A 593 -5.20 17.65 43.41
CA SER A 593 -4.07 18.32 44.06
C SER A 593 -4.52 19.47 44.98
N SER A 594 -5.38 20.37 44.49
CA SER A 594 -5.89 21.51 45.27
C SER A 594 -6.83 21.11 46.43
N ARG A 595 -7.58 20.00 46.30
CA ARG A 595 -8.36 19.42 47.40
C ARG A 595 -7.46 18.82 48.49
N CYS A 596 -6.33 18.21 48.13
CA CYS A 596 -5.35 17.74 49.12
C CYS A 596 -4.72 18.89 49.91
N CYS A 597 -4.52 20.06 49.30
CA CYS A 597 -4.07 21.26 50.00
C CYS A 597 -5.15 21.92 50.88
N SER A 598 -6.44 21.67 50.61
CA SER A 598 -7.57 22.29 51.32
C SER A 598 -8.01 21.51 52.57
N ASN A 599 -7.90 20.17 52.57
CA ASN A 599 -8.21 19.34 53.73
C ASN A 599 -6.93 19.05 54.52
N GLY A 600 -6.72 19.79 55.62
CA GLY A 600 -5.49 19.76 56.42
C GLY A 600 -5.22 18.47 57.19
N SER A 601 -4.86 17.38 56.50
CA SER A 601 -4.09 16.27 57.07
C SER A 601 -2.59 16.53 56.89
N LYS A 602 -1.82 16.46 57.98
CA LYS A 602 -0.46 17.02 58.05
C LYS A 602 0.65 16.19 57.39
N ASP A 603 0.33 15.01 56.84
CA ASP A 603 1.35 13.98 56.54
C ASP A 603 1.65 13.74 55.05
N CYS A 604 1.13 14.58 54.13
CA CYS A 604 1.37 14.47 52.68
C CYS A 604 2.14 15.65 52.07
N CYS A 605 3.24 16.07 52.71
CA CYS A 605 4.22 17.00 52.12
C CYS A 605 5.66 16.63 52.49
N SER A 606 6.25 15.69 51.76
CA SER A 606 7.68 15.34 51.89
C SER A 606 8.27 14.86 50.56
N LEU A 607 8.32 15.75 49.57
CA LEU A 607 9.24 15.66 48.42
C LEU A 607 9.21 16.93 47.54
N HIS A 608 9.86 18.00 48.00
CA HIS A 608 10.77 18.83 47.19
C HIS A 608 11.39 19.96 48.03
N LYS A 609 12.66 19.77 48.41
CA LYS A 609 13.62 20.86 48.61
C LYS A 609 15.05 20.30 48.62
N ILE A 610 15.59 20.10 47.42
CA ILE A 610 17.04 20.09 47.19
C ILE A 610 17.29 21.13 46.11
N ILE A 611 17.75 22.31 46.54
CA ILE A 611 18.59 23.20 45.75
C ILE A 611 19.80 23.44 46.67
N PRO A 612 21.02 23.03 46.28
CA PRO A 612 22.24 23.43 46.97
C PRO A 612 22.62 24.86 46.57
N ASP A 613 23.73 25.35 47.15
CA ASP A 613 24.42 26.62 46.85
C ASP A 613 23.72 27.87 47.43
N THR A 614 24.37 28.73 48.22
CA THR A 614 25.77 28.82 48.69
C THR A 614 25.84 29.29 50.16
N TRP A 615 27.00 29.14 50.78
CA TRP A 615 27.32 29.82 52.04
C TRP A 615 27.20 31.35 51.90
N ASP A 616 26.58 31.99 52.90
CA ASP A 616 27.18 33.12 53.60
C ASP A 616 26.52 33.33 54.97
N SER A 617 27.34 33.66 55.96
CA SER A 617 26.97 34.12 57.30
C SER A 617 28.11 35.03 57.77
N PRO A 618 27.83 36.22 58.31
CA PRO A 618 27.28 36.30 59.68
C PRO A 618 26.28 37.45 59.92
N GLY A 619 25.52 37.42 61.02
CA GLY A 619 24.58 38.53 61.32
C GLY A 619 23.68 38.45 62.56
N SER A 620 24.23 38.17 63.74
CA SER A 620 23.88 38.79 65.06
C SER A 620 22.42 38.95 65.58
N ASN A 621 22.25 38.62 66.87
CA ASN A 621 21.32 39.23 67.86
C ASN A 621 19.80 38.95 67.67
N TYR A 622 19.09 38.21 68.54
CA TYR A 622 19.10 38.16 70.02
C TYR A 622 18.49 36.84 70.52
#